data_AF-A0A7C9FP36-F1
#
_entry.id   AF-A0A7C9FP36-F1
#
_cell.length_a   1.000
_cell.length_b   1.000
_cell.length_c   1.000
_cell.angle_alpha   90.00
_cell.angle_beta   90.00
_cell.angle_gamma   90.00
#
_symmetry.space_group_name_H-M   'P 1'
#
loop_
_entity.id
_entity.type
_entity.pdbx_description
1 polymer ?
#
loop_
_entity_poly.entity_id
_entity_poly.type
_entity_poly.pdbx_seq_one_letter_code
_entity_poly.pdbx_strand_id
1 'polypeptide(L)'
;MNNKQNMNSKLKDWLNQPSFGYFIFGIFLFMEGFGLYVQYGLGDEPCANCVMVRAYLLLVALSAVVAIVTSNEGKLSRPVELTRLCVVYFLAAAGLGLAFYHSYDNYLIESGRLLFSTCSLSSPFPAWLPLDTLLPALFEANALCGTPAYLFDWLTFTELSLIGLPIVFIGATLLYTNAMWQIFKQ
;
A
#
# COMPACT_ATOMS: atom_id res chain seq x y z
N MET A 1 -12.09 3.93 -38.25
CA MET A 1 -12.95 3.13 -37.34
C MET A 1 -12.22 1.95 -36.68
N ASN A 2 -11.20 1.36 -37.32
CA ASN A 2 -10.45 0.21 -36.78
C ASN A 2 -9.64 0.50 -35.50
N ASN A 3 -9.08 1.71 -35.34
CA ASN A 3 -8.21 2.05 -34.20
C ASN A 3 -8.97 2.18 -32.85
N LYS A 4 -10.22 2.68 -32.87
CA LYS A 4 -11.06 2.78 -31.65
C LYS A 4 -11.48 1.40 -31.11
N GLN A 5 -11.76 0.44 -31.99
CA GLN A 5 -12.15 -0.91 -31.56
C GLN A 5 -10.95 -1.71 -31.04
N ASN A 6 -9.78 -1.57 -31.68
CA ASN A 6 -8.53 -2.18 -31.20
C ASN A 6 -8.04 -1.58 -29.88
N MET A 7 -8.24 -0.27 -29.68
CA MET A 7 -7.92 0.39 -28.42
C MET A 7 -8.86 -0.05 -27.30
N ASN A 8 -10.16 -0.20 -27.59
CA ASN A 8 -11.12 -0.68 -26.60
C ASN A 8 -10.93 -2.16 -26.23
N SER A 9 -10.55 -3.03 -27.17
CA SER A 9 -10.25 -4.44 -26.86
C SER A 9 -8.95 -4.55 -26.06
N LYS A 10 -7.88 -3.84 -26.46
CA LYS A 10 -6.64 -3.76 -25.67
C LYS A 10 -6.87 -3.14 -24.29
N LEU A 11 -7.69 -2.09 -24.15
CA LEU A 11 -8.05 -1.54 -22.84
C LEU A 11 -8.76 -2.57 -21.98
N LYS A 12 -9.67 -3.36 -22.57
CA LYS A 12 -10.41 -4.43 -21.90
C LYS A 12 -9.49 -5.55 -21.43
N ASP A 13 -8.48 -5.89 -22.21
CA ASP A 13 -7.47 -6.89 -21.86
C ASP A 13 -6.51 -6.38 -20.79
N TRP A 14 -6.18 -5.07 -20.81
CA TRP A 14 -5.49 -4.36 -19.71
C TRP A 14 -6.35 -4.19 -18.46
N LEU A 15 -7.66 -4.35 -18.56
CA LEU A 15 -8.64 -4.29 -17.47
C LEU A 15 -9.14 -5.67 -17.02
N ASN A 16 -8.48 -6.75 -17.45
CA ASN A 16 -8.77 -8.10 -16.96
C ASN A 16 -8.25 -8.28 -15.53
N GLN A 17 -8.89 -9.18 -14.79
CA GLN A 17 -8.65 -9.47 -13.36
C GLN A 17 -7.19 -9.58 -12.88
N PRO A 18 -6.20 -10.09 -13.64
CA PRO A 18 -4.80 -10.08 -13.19
C PRO A 18 -4.17 -8.67 -13.20
N SER A 19 -4.65 -7.71 -13.99
CA SER A 19 -4.07 -6.37 -14.08
C SER A 19 -4.27 -5.54 -12.82
N PHE A 20 -5.36 -5.77 -12.09
CA PHE A 20 -5.60 -5.18 -10.78
C PHE A 20 -4.49 -5.57 -9.79
N GLY A 21 -4.13 -6.85 -9.73
CA GLY A 21 -3.05 -7.34 -8.88
C GLY A 21 -1.70 -6.72 -9.26
N TYR A 22 -1.37 -6.68 -10.55
CA TYR A 22 -0.13 -6.04 -11.01
C TYR A 22 -0.05 -4.55 -10.70
N PHE A 23 -1.17 -3.83 -10.80
CA PHE A 23 -1.22 -2.40 -10.49
C PHE A 23 -0.95 -2.13 -9.02
N ILE A 24 -1.64 -2.85 -8.11
CA ILE A 24 -1.45 -2.69 -6.66
C ILE A 24 -0.02 -3.09 -6.26
N PHE A 25 0.49 -4.20 -6.80
CA PHE A 25 1.86 -4.65 -6.53
C PHE A 25 2.90 -3.65 -7.04
N GLY A 26 2.70 -3.08 -8.22
CA GLY A 26 3.59 -2.05 -8.79
C GLY A 26 3.62 -0.77 -7.95
N ILE A 27 2.46 -0.32 -7.46
CA ILE A 27 2.38 0.82 -6.55
C ILE A 27 3.11 0.53 -5.25
N PHE A 28 2.89 -0.65 -4.66
CA PHE A 28 3.59 -1.06 -3.45
C PHE A 28 5.11 -0.98 -3.62
N LEU A 29 5.64 -1.59 -4.70
CA LEU A 29 7.09 -1.55 -4.97
C LEU A 29 7.61 -0.13 -5.15
N PHE A 30 6.84 0.74 -5.79
CA PHE A 30 7.20 2.13 -5.94
C PHE A 30 7.25 2.87 -4.60
N MET A 31 6.24 2.69 -3.74
CA MET A 31 6.18 3.34 -2.43
C MET A 31 7.27 2.84 -1.49
N GLU A 32 7.48 1.52 -1.42
CA GLU A 32 8.52 0.92 -0.57
C GLU A 32 9.92 1.28 -1.06
N GLY A 33 10.14 1.22 -2.39
CA GLY A 33 11.40 1.61 -3.02
C GLY A 33 11.71 3.10 -2.80
N PHE A 34 10.70 3.97 -2.87
CA PHE A 34 10.87 5.37 -2.55
C PHE A 34 11.19 5.58 -1.06
N GLY A 35 10.53 4.85 -0.16
CA GLY A 35 10.85 4.88 1.27
C GLY A 35 12.29 4.44 1.59
N LEU A 36 12.76 3.39 0.92
CA LEU A 36 14.15 2.92 1.00
C LEU A 36 15.14 3.95 0.45
N TYR A 37 14.78 4.64 -0.64
CA TYR A 37 15.60 5.71 -1.19
C TYR A 37 15.75 6.88 -0.22
N VAL A 38 14.69 7.26 0.49
CA VAL A 38 14.78 8.31 1.52
C VAL A 38 15.67 7.86 2.68
N GLN A 39 15.51 6.62 3.13
CA GLN A 39 16.30 6.09 4.23
C GLN A 39 17.81 5.98 3.91
N TYR A 40 18.16 5.34 2.79
CA TYR A 40 19.56 5.08 2.45
C TYR A 40 20.21 6.17 1.58
N GLY A 41 19.41 6.88 0.80
CA GLY A 41 19.88 7.93 -0.11
C GLY A 41 19.97 9.30 0.56
N LEU A 42 18.94 9.69 1.34
CA LEU A 42 18.94 10.96 2.07
C LEU A 42 19.48 10.82 3.50
N GLY A 43 19.56 9.60 4.04
CA GLY A 43 20.08 9.32 5.37
C GLY A 43 19.09 9.61 6.50
N ASP A 44 17.81 9.75 6.18
CA ASP A 44 16.75 9.97 7.17
C ASP A 44 16.34 8.64 7.83
N GLU A 45 16.60 8.53 9.12
CA GLU A 45 16.28 7.33 9.89
C GLU A 45 14.76 7.19 10.12
N PRO A 46 14.16 6.00 9.92
CA PRO A 46 12.73 5.82 10.05
C PRO A 46 12.29 5.76 11.52
N CYS A 47 11.11 6.34 11.77
CA CYS A 47 10.43 6.30 13.04
C CYS A 47 9.64 4.97 13.23
N ALA A 48 9.28 4.60 14.46
CA ALA A 48 8.49 3.39 14.73
C ALA A 48 7.14 3.38 13.97
N ASN A 49 6.48 4.54 13.85
CA ASN A 49 5.23 4.67 13.10
C ASN A 49 5.44 4.46 11.58
N CYS A 50 6.57 4.95 11.07
CA CYS A 50 6.98 4.83 9.68
C CYS A 50 7.24 3.37 9.31
N VAL A 51 7.88 2.62 10.21
CA VAL A 51 8.08 1.17 10.09
C VAL A 51 6.74 0.41 10.07
N MET A 52 5.77 0.83 10.89
CA MET A 52 4.42 0.27 10.87
C MET A 52 3.71 0.51 9.54
N VAL A 53 3.81 1.72 8.97
CA VAL A 53 3.25 2.02 7.63
C VAL A 53 3.81 1.05 6.57
N ARG A 54 5.14 0.82 6.56
CA ARG A 54 5.77 -0.14 5.65
C ARG A 54 5.27 -1.57 5.86
N ALA A 55 5.08 -1.98 7.11
CA ALA A 55 4.51 -3.29 7.41
C ALA A 55 3.06 -3.46 6.89
N TYR A 56 2.23 -2.41 6.98
CA TYR A 56 0.89 -2.44 6.39
C TYR A 56 0.92 -2.42 4.86
N LEU A 57 1.87 -1.71 4.25
CA LEU A 57 2.11 -1.74 2.82
C LEU A 57 2.52 -3.15 2.34
N LEU A 58 3.31 -3.90 3.13
CA LEU A 58 3.58 -5.32 2.84
C LEU A 58 2.31 -6.17 2.83
N LEU A 59 1.35 -5.92 3.74
CA LEU A 59 0.07 -6.63 3.71
C LEU A 59 -0.71 -6.35 2.42
N VAL A 60 -0.68 -5.10 1.93
CA VAL A 60 -1.24 -4.74 0.63
C VAL A 60 -0.52 -5.50 -0.49
N ALA A 61 0.81 -5.60 -0.45
CA ALA A 61 1.59 -6.37 -1.41
C ALA A 61 1.20 -7.85 -1.43
N LEU A 62 1.05 -8.46 -0.25
CA LEU A 62 0.61 -9.85 -0.11
C LEU A 62 -0.78 -10.06 -0.70
N SER A 63 -1.72 -9.13 -0.48
CA SER A 63 -3.05 -9.19 -1.10
C SER A 63 -2.96 -9.17 -2.64
N ALA A 64 -2.04 -8.39 -3.20
CA ALA A 64 -1.80 -8.30 -4.63
C ALA A 64 -1.17 -9.58 -5.20
N VAL A 65 -0.22 -10.19 -4.48
CA VAL A 65 0.36 -11.48 -4.85
C VAL A 65 -0.71 -12.57 -4.87
N VAL A 66 -1.57 -12.61 -3.84
CA VAL A 66 -2.72 -13.54 -3.80
C VAL A 66 -3.62 -13.33 -5.02
N ALA A 67 -3.88 -12.07 -5.39
CA ALA A 67 -4.68 -11.75 -6.58
C ALA A 67 -4.05 -12.25 -7.89
N ILE A 68 -2.73 -12.11 -8.04
CA ILE A 68 -1.99 -12.55 -9.24
C ILE A 68 -1.95 -14.08 -9.33
N VAL A 69 -1.54 -14.75 -8.25
CA VAL A 69 -1.39 -16.22 -8.21
C VAL A 69 -2.71 -16.90 -8.51
N THR A 70 -3.79 -16.45 -7.86
CA THR A 70 -5.13 -17.04 -8.04
C THR A 70 -5.78 -16.69 -9.38
N SER A 71 -5.27 -15.69 -10.10
CA SER A 71 -5.78 -15.35 -11.45
C SER A 71 -5.23 -16.27 -12.55
N ASN A 72 -4.13 -16.98 -12.30
CA ASN A 72 -3.53 -17.88 -13.29
C ASN A 72 -4.20 -19.26 -13.36
N GLU A 73 -5.02 -19.65 -12.37
CA GLU A 73 -5.53 -21.02 -12.22
C GLU A 73 -6.79 -21.34 -13.06
N GLY A 74 -7.00 -20.64 -14.17
CA GLY A 74 -8.14 -20.89 -15.07
C GLY A 74 -9.46 -20.27 -14.59
N LYS A 75 -10.50 -20.35 -15.44
CA LYS A 75 -11.82 -19.75 -15.17
C LYS A 75 -12.49 -20.45 -13.98
N LEU A 76 -12.33 -19.86 -12.80
CA LEU A 76 -13.09 -20.22 -11.60
C LEU A 76 -14.59 -19.96 -11.83
N SER A 77 -15.44 -20.71 -11.11
CA SER A 77 -16.88 -20.44 -11.13
C SER A 77 -17.17 -19.03 -10.61
N ARG A 78 -18.13 -18.32 -11.25
CA ARG A 78 -18.57 -16.95 -10.89
C ARG A 78 -18.60 -16.63 -9.38
N PRO A 79 -19.22 -17.46 -8.50
CA PRO A 79 -19.27 -17.15 -7.07
C PRO A 79 -17.89 -17.13 -6.40
N VAL A 80 -16.99 -18.02 -6.81
CA VAL A 80 -15.63 -18.13 -6.23
C VAL A 80 -14.79 -16.92 -6.63
N GLU A 81 -14.93 -16.47 -7.86
CA GLU A 81 -14.25 -15.29 -8.40
C GLU A 81 -14.68 -14.00 -7.68
N LEU A 82 -15.98 -13.89 -7.35
CA LEU A 82 -16.53 -12.76 -6.59
C LEU A 82 -16.02 -12.74 -5.14
N THR A 83 -16.08 -13.89 -4.43
CA THR A 83 -15.57 -13.99 -3.06
C THR A 83 -14.08 -13.65 -3.00
N ARG A 84 -13.30 -14.14 -3.97
CA ARG A 84 -11.87 -13.83 -4.09
C ARG A 84 -11.61 -12.34 -4.25
N LEU A 85 -12.30 -11.68 -5.17
CA LEU A 85 -12.14 -10.25 -5.42
C LEU A 85 -12.48 -9.43 -4.15
N CYS A 86 -13.55 -9.80 -3.45
CA CYS A 86 -13.94 -9.18 -2.18
C CYS A 86 -12.87 -9.35 -1.10
N VAL A 87 -12.30 -10.56 -0.94
CA VAL A 87 -11.26 -10.83 0.06
C VAL A 87 -9.98 -10.04 -0.24
N VAL A 88 -9.52 -10.05 -1.49
CA VAL A 88 -8.34 -9.28 -1.91
C VAL A 88 -8.55 -7.79 -1.66
N TYR A 89 -9.69 -7.25 -2.10
CA TYR A 89 -9.99 -5.85 -1.92
C TYR A 89 -10.11 -5.47 -0.45
N PHE A 90 -10.75 -6.31 0.38
CA PHE A 90 -10.86 -6.07 1.81
C PHE A 90 -9.48 -6.02 2.49
N LEU A 91 -8.59 -6.96 2.18
CA LEU A 91 -7.23 -6.96 2.72
C LEU A 91 -6.42 -5.73 2.27
N ALA A 92 -6.50 -5.37 0.98
CA ALA A 92 -5.84 -4.18 0.46
C ALA A 92 -6.38 -2.89 1.10
N ALA A 93 -7.71 -2.78 1.23
CA ALA A 93 -8.36 -1.63 1.84
C ALA A 93 -8.05 -1.50 3.33
N ALA A 94 -8.01 -2.62 4.07
CA ALA A 94 -7.63 -2.64 5.47
C ALA A 94 -6.16 -2.20 5.66
N GLY A 95 -5.24 -2.74 4.84
CA GLY A 95 -3.82 -2.34 4.87
C GLY A 95 -3.61 -0.86 4.56
N LEU A 96 -4.25 -0.34 3.51
CA LEU A 96 -4.17 1.09 3.15
C LEU A 96 -4.80 1.99 4.22
N GLY A 97 -5.91 1.56 4.84
CA GLY A 97 -6.56 2.31 5.92
C GLY A 97 -5.69 2.38 7.18
N LEU A 98 -5.06 1.28 7.56
CA LEU A 98 -4.11 1.25 8.69
C LEU A 98 -2.86 2.09 8.39
N ALA A 99 -2.29 1.96 7.19
CA ALA A 99 -1.19 2.81 6.74
C ALA A 99 -1.55 4.30 6.85
N PHE A 100 -2.75 4.69 6.39
CA PHE A 100 -3.23 6.07 6.47
C PHE A 100 -3.39 6.55 7.91
N TYR A 101 -3.95 5.71 8.80
CA TYR A 101 -4.10 6.03 10.21
C TYR A 101 -2.75 6.35 10.88
N HIS A 102 -1.73 5.52 10.64
CA HIS A 102 -0.39 5.73 11.19
C HIS A 102 0.34 6.93 10.56
N SER A 103 0.18 7.17 9.25
CA SER A 103 0.67 8.40 8.60
C SER A 103 0.02 9.66 9.19
N TYR A 104 -1.29 9.61 9.46
CA TYR A 104 -2.02 10.73 10.05
C TYR A 104 -1.59 11.00 11.50
N ASP A 105 -1.37 9.94 12.29
CA ASP A 105 -0.83 10.04 13.64
C ASP A 105 0.57 10.71 13.62
N ASN A 106 1.45 10.32 12.69
CA ASN A 106 2.75 10.96 12.54
C ASN A 106 2.64 12.46 12.20
N TYR A 107 1.72 12.83 11.30
CA TYR A 107 1.47 14.23 10.95
C TYR A 107 1.00 15.06 12.17
N LEU A 108 0.16 14.46 13.02
CA LEU A 108 -0.31 15.12 14.23
C LEU A 108 0.79 15.28 15.30
N ILE A 109 1.75 14.35 15.36
CA ILE A 109 2.93 14.46 16.22
C ILE A 109 3.86 15.57 15.70
N GLU A 110 4.17 15.58 14.40
CA GLU A 110 5.01 16.61 13.76
C GLU A 110 4.42 18.02 13.90
N SER A 111 3.09 18.15 13.80
CA SER A 111 2.38 19.44 13.97
C SER A 111 2.17 19.85 15.43
N GLY A 112 2.67 19.06 16.40
CA GLY A 112 2.56 19.34 17.83
C GLY A 112 1.14 19.24 18.41
N ARG A 113 0.21 18.62 17.66
CA ARG A 113 -1.21 18.47 18.06
C ARG A 113 -1.46 17.22 18.92
N LEU A 114 -0.56 16.23 18.84
CA LEU A 114 -0.56 15.04 19.70
C LEU A 114 0.71 15.00 20.56
N LEU A 115 0.55 15.18 21.87
CA LEU A 115 1.65 15.23 22.84
C LEU A 115 1.84 13.92 23.65
N PHE A 116 0.97 12.91 23.43
CA PHE A 116 0.90 11.70 24.28
C PHE A 116 0.91 10.37 23.51
N SER A 117 1.31 10.34 22.23
CA SER A 117 1.53 9.06 21.54
C SER A 117 2.83 8.45 22.06
N THR A 118 2.76 7.22 22.57
CA THR A 118 3.91 6.47 23.10
C THR A 118 4.86 6.11 21.97
N CYS A 119 5.68 7.06 21.54
CA CYS A 119 6.78 6.75 20.63
C CYS A 119 7.88 6.06 21.44
N SER A 120 7.81 4.74 21.50
CA SER A 120 8.90 3.92 22.02
C SER A 120 9.90 3.64 20.91
N LEU A 121 11.20 3.71 21.22
CA LEU A 121 12.27 3.12 20.40
C LEU A 121 12.18 1.59 20.35
N SER A 122 11.25 0.99 21.09
CA SER A 122 10.98 -0.44 21.06
C SER A 122 10.25 -0.83 19.77
N SER A 123 10.63 -2.00 19.24
CA SER A 123 9.96 -2.66 18.12
C SER A 123 8.44 -2.71 18.32
N PRO A 124 7.64 -2.18 17.37
CA PRO A 124 6.18 -2.18 17.49
C PRO A 124 5.56 -3.55 17.19
N PHE A 125 6.38 -4.56 16.88
CA PHE A 125 5.92 -5.86 16.43
C PHE A 125 5.60 -6.80 17.60
N PRO A 126 4.51 -7.59 17.50
CA PRO A 126 4.20 -8.60 18.50
C PRO A 126 5.20 -9.76 18.42
N ALA A 127 5.40 -10.48 19.54
CA ALA A 127 6.40 -11.54 19.65
C ALA A 127 6.25 -12.70 18.64
N TRP A 128 5.08 -12.85 18.01
CA TRP A 128 4.81 -13.89 17.01
C TRP A 128 5.25 -13.50 15.58
N LEU A 129 5.58 -12.23 15.32
CA LEU A 129 6.04 -11.77 14.01
C LEU A 129 7.08 -10.63 14.12
N PRO A 130 8.33 -10.94 14.54
CA PRO A 130 9.38 -9.94 14.70
C PRO A 130 10.00 -9.55 13.34
N LEU A 131 9.32 -8.67 12.60
CA LEU A 131 9.76 -8.16 11.29
C LEU A 131 11.09 -7.41 11.35
N ASP A 132 11.32 -6.72 12.46
CA ASP A 132 12.57 -6.05 12.82
C ASP A 132 13.79 -6.98 12.77
N THR A 133 13.66 -8.19 13.33
CA THR A 133 14.75 -9.16 13.35
C THR A 133 14.89 -9.94 12.04
N LEU A 134 13.78 -10.16 11.33
CA LEU A 134 13.76 -10.93 10.09
C LEU A 134 14.30 -10.13 8.90
N LEU A 135 14.03 -8.83 8.84
CA LEU A 135 14.44 -7.93 7.76
C LEU A 135 14.87 -6.57 8.33
N PRO A 136 16.02 -6.50 9.05
CA PRO A 136 16.48 -5.28 9.71
C PRO A 136 16.71 -4.13 8.72
N ALA A 137 17.19 -4.46 7.51
CA ALA A 137 17.40 -3.48 6.45
C ALA A 137 16.13 -2.71 6.04
N LEU A 138 14.93 -3.22 6.35
CA LEU A 138 13.63 -2.62 6.01
C LEU A 138 12.85 -2.13 7.23
N PHE A 139 12.96 -2.83 8.36
CA PHE A 139 12.07 -2.67 9.53
C PHE A 139 12.76 -2.25 10.83
N GLU A 140 13.99 -1.77 10.77
CA GLU A 140 14.69 -1.24 11.94
C GLU A 140 14.25 0.20 12.24
N ALA A 141 13.80 0.48 13.47
CA ALA A 141 13.38 1.79 13.92
C ALA A 141 14.51 2.46 14.71
N ASN A 142 15.16 3.46 14.12
CA ASN A 142 16.34 4.12 14.70
C ASN A 142 16.07 5.54 15.21
N ALA A 143 14.91 6.13 14.85
CA ALA A 143 14.57 7.51 15.19
C ALA A 143 13.35 7.64 16.11
N LEU A 144 13.33 8.73 16.88
CA LEU A 144 12.16 9.17 17.63
C LEU A 144 11.13 9.83 16.69
N CYS A 145 9.86 9.63 16.99
CA CYS A 145 8.75 10.25 16.25
C CYS A 145 8.72 11.75 16.52
N GLY A 146 8.40 12.55 15.50
CA GLY A 146 8.24 14.00 15.61
C GLY A 146 9.35 14.83 14.98
N THR A 147 10.42 14.20 14.48
CA THR A 147 11.36 14.86 13.57
C THR A 147 10.82 14.75 12.13
N PRO A 148 10.40 15.86 11.50
CA PRO A 148 9.92 15.83 10.12
C PRO A 148 11.08 15.48 9.17
N ALA A 149 10.88 14.44 8.36
CA ALA A 149 11.79 14.10 7.26
C ALA A 149 11.44 14.94 6.02
N TYR A 150 12.36 15.81 5.60
CA TYR A 150 12.14 16.73 4.49
C TYR A 150 12.65 16.14 3.18
N LEU A 151 11.73 15.95 2.23
CA LEU A 151 12.06 15.54 0.85
C LEU A 151 12.50 16.74 0.01
N PHE A 152 11.83 17.87 0.24
CA PHE A 152 12.11 19.17 -0.32
C PHE A 152 11.94 20.21 0.79
N ASP A 153 12.52 21.41 0.61
CA ASP A 153 12.44 22.50 1.60
C ASP A 153 11.01 22.86 2.06
N TRP A 154 9.99 22.49 1.29
CA TRP A 154 8.58 22.77 1.55
C TRP A 154 7.69 21.53 1.71
N LEU A 155 8.20 20.31 1.53
CA LEU A 155 7.39 19.08 1.51
C LEU A 155 7.99 17.99 2.39
N THR A 156 7.23 17.53 3.37
CA THR A 156 7.65 16.41 4.23
C THR A 156 7.24 15.06 3.65
N PHE A 157 7.98 14.02 4.02
CA PHE A 157 7.65 12.64 3.68
C PHE A 157 6.25 12.25 4.18
N THR A 158 5.90 12.72 5.38
CA THR A 158 4.60 12.47 6.01
C THR A 158 3.46 13.08 5.21
N GLU A 159 3.59 14.33 4.77
CA GLU A 159 2.61 15.01 3.91
C GLU A 159 2.43 14.30 2.56
N LEU A 160 3.53 13.87 1.94
CA LEU A 160 3.47 13.12 0.68
C LEU A 160 2.75 11.78 0.87
N SER A 161 3.03 11.06 1.96
CA SER A 161 2.34 9.79 2.27
C SER A 161 0.85 9.98 2.54
N LEU A 162 0.49 11.10 3.18
CA LEU A 162 -0.90 11.46 3.50
C LEU A 162 -1.73 11.76 2.24
N ILE A 163 -1.11 12.30 1.19
CA ILE A 163 -1.76 12.54 -0.11
C ILE A 163 -1.71 11.28 -0.99
N GLY A 164 -0.59 10.57 -0.99
CA GLY A 164 -0.37 9.39 -1.83
C GLY A 164 -1.31 8.23 -1.48
N LEU A 165 -1.46 7.90 -0.19
CA LEU A 165 -2.28 6.76 0.26
C LEU A 165 -3.75 6.86 -0.18
N PRO A 166 -4.46 8.01 -0.01
CA PRO A 166 -5.81 8.20 -0.53
C PRO A 166 -5.92 8.06 -2.05
N ILE A 167 -4.93 8.56 -2.81
CA ILE A 167 -4.93 8.43 -4.28
C ILE A 167 -4.87 6.95 -4.67
N VAL A 168 -4.00 6.18 -4.02
CA VAL A 168 -3.89 4.73 -4.23
C VAL A 168 -5.19 4.02 -3.84
N PHE A 169 -5.80 4.41 -2.71
CA PHE A 169 -7.07 3.84 -2.25
C PHE A 169 -8.21 4.08 -3.24
N ILE A 170 -8.32 5.31 -3.77
CA ILE A 170 -9.31 5.65 -4.80
C ILE A 170 -9.05 4.85 -6.08
N GLY A 171 -7.80 4.80 -6.54
CA GLY A 171 -7.41 4.00 -7.72
C GLY A 171 -7.76 2.53 -7.56
N ALA A 172 -7.48 1.94 -6.39
CA ALA A 172 -7.83 0.56 -6.07
C ALA A 172 -9.35 0.33 -6.10
N THR A 173 -10.13 1.25 -5.53
CA THR A 173 -11.60 1.19 -5.52
C THR A 173 -12.20 1.28 -6.93
N LEU A 174 -11.68 2.16 -7.78
CA LEU A 174 -12.11 2.30 -9.17
C LEU A 174 -11.84 1.03 -9.98
N LEU A 175 -10.67 0.42 -9.82
CA LEU A 175 -10.34 -0.84 -10.49
C LEU A 175 -11.20 -1.99 -9.97
N TYR A 176 -11.44 -2.05 -8.65
CA TYR A 176 -12.31 -3.04 -8.03
C TYR A 176 -13.74 -2.97 -8.57
N THR A 177 -14.34 -1.77 -8.61
CA THR A 177 -15.70 -1.58 -9.15
C THR A 177 -15.80 -1.93 -10.63
N ASN A 178 -14.76 -1.65 -11.42
CA ASN A 178 -14.72 -2.06 -12.82
C ASN A 178 -14.63 -3.59 -12.95
N ALA A 179 -13.77 -4.25 -12.15
CA ALA A 179 -13.66 -5.70 -12.13
C ALA A 179 -14.99 -6.37 -11.72
N MET A 180 -15.66 -5.85 -10.70
CA MET A 180 -17.00 -6.27 -10.29
C MET A 180 -18.01 -6.16 -11.43
N TRP A 181 -18.01 -5.03 -12.14
CA TRP A 181 -18.91 -4.80 -13.27
C TRP A 181 -18.73 -5.80 -14.41
N GLN A 182 -17.48 -6.19 -14.71
CA GLN A 182 -17.21 -7.20 -15.75
C GLN A 182 -17.78 -8.58 -15.36
N ILE A 183 -17.66 -8.99 -14.09
CA ILE A 183 -18.16 -10.28 -13.61
C ILE A 183 -19.69 -10.34 -13.70
N PHE A 184 -20.37 -9.25 -13.33
CA PHE A 184 -21.84 -9.16 -13.42
C PHE A 184 -22.37 -9.15 -14.85
N LYS A 185 -21.58 -8.68 -15.82
CA LYS A 185 -21.99 -8.62 -17.23
C LYS A 185 -21.87 -9.95 -17.96
N GLN A 186 -21.04 -10.88 -17.47
CA GLN A 186 -20.90 -12.22 -18.05
C GLN A 186 -22.09 -13.09 -17.66
#